data_AF-A0A7W7G8A5-F1
#
_entry.id   AF-A0A7W7G8A5-F1
#
_cell.length_a   1.000
_cell.length_b   1.000
_cell.length_c   1.000
_cell.angle_alpha   90.00
_cell.angle_beta   90.00
_cell.angle_gamma   90.00
#
_symmetry.space_group_name_H-M   'P 1'
#
loop_
_entity.id
_entity.type
_entity.pdbx_description
1 polymer ?
#
loop_
_entity_poly.entity_id
_entity_poly.type
_entity_poly.pdbx_seq_one_letter_code
_entity_poly.pdbx_strand_id
1 'polypeptide(L)'
;MNKYLAPALTLVGVPAGLAITGGNIDTTMTLSVAGLLALFAGFLNRFPRTVLVLSLLTVEGMRGADLVGSGWVWPATAAFVAVALAGHLRFAVIAGGLALAYGIGWDGFVNQDHDGNWALAHVGGDALWLAAVLAAANAFVSTRRWQREMGLRLQQEQQQRELDARRRRAEERVGIARDLHDVVSHTLAVVGVHLNVALDAFDNDPDEARSSLRLAQDVRGKAMADLKSLVDVLRDGAPAEPVDGLDGLERLAEHVRGAGLTVSLNEFGERADVPAAVATAIYRVVQEALTNTVRHACAQRVVITLRYAPASVVVDVQDDGTAPEVVIDGNGIAGMRERVAALGGALTAGGSDRGFCVRATIPFALSQGTR
;
A
#
# COMPACT_ATOMS: atom_id res chain seq x y z
N MET A 1 -1.51 7.71 -29.04
CA MET A 1 -0.71 8.44 -30.05
C MET A 1 -1.49 9.71 -30.38
N ASN A 2 -0.86 10.89 -30.26
CA ASN A 2 -1.50 12.16 -30.59
C ASN A 2 -1.99 12.09 -32.06
N LYS A 3 -3.26 12.42 -32.33
CA LYS A 3 -3.89 12.28 -33.66
C LYS A 3 -3.16 13.07 -34.75
N TYR A 4 -2.41 14.10 -34.36
CA TYR A 4 -1.65 14.97 -35.26
C TYR A 4 -0.19 14.56 -35.45
N LEU A 5 0.34 13.67 -34.60
CA LEU A 5 1.77 13.34 -34.60
C LEU A 5 2.15 12.45 -35.79
N ALA A 6 1.33 11.46 -36.14
CA ALA A 6 1.61 10.62 -37.33
C ALA A 6 1.51 11.43 -38.64
N PRO A 7 0.45 12.25 -38.88
CA PRO A 7 0.39 13.15 -40.04
C PRO A 7 1.57 14.11 -40.13
N ALA A 8 1.95 14.77 -39.02
CA ALA A 8 3.06 15.72 -39.02
C ALA A 8 4.40 15.04 -39.32
N LEU A 9 4.65 13.85 -38.73
CA LEU A 9 5.85 13.08 -39.01
C LEU A 9 5.91 12.59 -40.45
N THR A 10 4.78 12.18 -41.04
CA THR A 10 4.71 11.78 -42.45
C THR A 10 4.94 12.96 -43.40
N LEU A 11 4.35 14.12 -43.10
CA LEU A 11 4.46 15.32 -43.93
C LEU A 11 5.90 15.84 -44.01
N VAL A 12 6.66 15.74 -42.92
CA VAL A 12 8.08 16.17 -42.86
C VAL A 12 9.03 15.05 -43.26
N GLY A 13 8.73 13.81 -42.86
CA GLY A 13 9.60 12.66 -43.09
C GLY A 13 9.69 12.24 -44.56
N VAL A 14 8.59 12.34 -45.32
CA VAL A 14 8.55 11.92 -46.73
C VAL A 14 9.43 12.80 -47.63
N PRO A 15 9.39 14.15 -47.55
CA PRO A 15 10.33 14.98 -48.30
C PRO A 15 11.79 14.80 -47.85
N ALA A 16 12.02 14.67 -46.53
CA ALA A 16 13.37 14.53 -45.98
C ALA A 16 14.04 13.21 -46.38
N GLY A 17 13.31 12.09 -46.32
CA GLY A 17 13.85 10.79 -46.72
C GLY A 17 14.15 10.72 -48.22
N LEU A 18 13.30 11.30 -49.07
CA LEU A 18 13.54 11.39 -50.52
C LEU A 18 14.81 12.19 -50.85
N ALA A 19 15.08 13.25 -50.09
CA ALA A 19 16.31 14.04 -50.23
C ALA A 19 17.56 13.25 -49.82
N ILE A 20 17.45 12.35 -48.84
CA ILE A 20 18.58 11.52 -48.35
C ILE A 20 18.87 10.37 -49.31
N THR A 21 17.85 9.77 -49.93
CA THR A 21 18.00 8.59 -50.80
C THR A 21 18.30 8.93 -52.27
N GLY A 22 18.53 10.20 -52.59
CA GLY A 22 18.95 10.65 -53.92
C GLY A 22 17.84 10.57 -54.99
N GLY A 23 16.57 10.67 -54.59
CA GLY A 23 15.44 10.67 -55.53
C GLY A 23 15.42 11.90 -56.45
N ASN A 24 14.70 11.79 -57.58
CA ASN A 24 14.48 12.94 -58.47
C ASN A 24 13.44 13.88 -57.82
N ILE A 25 13.92 14.94 -57.17
CA ILE A 25 13.07 15.79 -56.32
C ILE A 25 12.34 16.83 -57.18
N ASP A 26 11.23 16.44 -57.80
CA ASP A 26 10.20 17.43 -58.11
C ASP A 26 9.51 17.83 -56.79
N THR A 27 9.83 19.04 -56.32
CA THR A 27 9.37 19.56 -55.04
C THR A 27 7.84 19.63 -54.96
N THR A 28 7.16 19.90 -56.09
CA THR A 28 5.70 20.03 -56.16
C THR A 28 5.01 18.68 -56.00
N MET A 29 5.50 17.67 -56.73
CA MET A 29 4.98 16.31 -56.65
C MET A 29 5.29 15.66 -55.30
N THR A 30 6.51 15.86 -54.78
CA THR A 30 6.94 15.31 -53.48
C THR A 30 6.07 15.83 -52.32
N LEU A 31 5.81 17.14 -52.28
CA LEU A 31 4.95 17.74 -51.25
C LEU A 31 3.49 17.28 -51.37
N SER A 32 3.00 17.12 -52.60
CA SER A 32 1.64 16.63 -52.85
C SER A 32 1.44 15.21 -52.31
N VAL A 33 2.42 14.33 -52.52
CA VAL A 33 2.35 12.95 -52.03
C VAL A 33 2.58 12.87 -50.52
N ALA A 34 3.51 13.64 -49.96
CA ALA A 34 3.67 13.75 -48.51
C ALA A 34 2.37 14.22 -47.84
N GLY A 35 1.67 15.18 -48.45
CA GLY A 35 0.34 15.64 -48.04
C GLY A 35 -0.71 14.54 -48.08
N LEU A 36 -0.74 13.75 -49.16
CA LEU A 36 -1.68 12.63 -49.31
C LEU A 36 -1.44 11.51 -48.28
N LEU A 37 -0.18 11.11 -48.07
CA LEU A 37 0.19 10.12 -47.06
C LEU A 37 -0.07 10.65 -45.65
N ALA A 38 0.15 11.94 -45.38
CA ALA A 38 -0.20 12.57 -44.11
C ALA A 38 -1.72 12.60 -43.87
N LEU A 39 -2.51 12.82 -44.92
CA LEU A 39 -3.98 12.73 -44.86
C LEU A 39 -4.42 11.30 -44.50
N PHE A 40 -3.84 10.28 -45.14
CA PHE A 40 -4.09 8.89 -44.76
C PHE A 40 -3.65 8.59 -43.32
N ALA A 41 -2.53 9.17 -42.89
CA ALA A 41 -2.02 9.01 -41.53
C ALA A 41 -3.04 9.48 -40.47
N GLY A 42 -3.89 10.45 -40.80
CA GLY A 42 -4.98 10.91 -39.94
C GLY A 42 -6.02 9.82 -39.62
N PHE A 43 -6.15 8.81 -40.48
CA PHE A 43 -7.13 7.72 -40.36
C PHE A 43 -6.54 6.40 -39.87
N LEU A 44 -5.24 6.35 -39.52
CA LEU A 44 -4.54 5.13 -39.08
C LEU A 44 -5.20 4.43 -37.88
N ASN A 45 -5.80 5.20 -36.98
CA ASN A 45 -6.46 4.65 -35.78
C ASN A 45 -7.83 4.02 -36.09
N ARG A 46 -8.47 4.40 -37.20
CA ARG A 46 -9.84 3.99 -37.54
C ARG A 46 -9.87 2.91 -38.62
N PHE A 47 -9.04 3.04 -39.65
CA PHE A 47 -9.02 2.13 -40.80
C PHE A 47 -7.58 1.72 -41.18
N PRO A 48 -6.84 1.05 -40.27
CA PRO A 48 -5.41 0.78 -40.47
C PRO A 48 -5.12 -0.04 -41.73
N ARG A 49 -5.95 -1.05 -42.04
CA ARG A 49 -5.77 -1.90 -43.24
C ARG A 49 -5.99 -1.12 -44.54
N THR A 50 -7.07 -0.34 -44.60
CA THR A 50 -7.40 0.48 -45.76
C THR A 50 -6.33 1.53 -46.00
N VAL A 51 -5.87 2.18 -44.93
CA VAL A 51 -4.77 3.16 -45.01
C VAL A 51 -3.50 2.50 -45.54
N LEU A 52 -3.13 1.30 -45.07
CA LEU A 52 -1.95 0.59 -45.59
C LEU A 52 -2.06 0.30 -47.09
N VAL A 53 -3.21 -0.19 -47.55
CA VAL A 53 -3.42 -0.45 -48.98
C VAL A 53 -3.33 0.84 -49.79
N LEU A 54 -3.97 1.93 -49.35
CA LEU A 54 -3.92 3.22 -50.04
C LEU A 54 -2.51 3.82 -50.04
N SER A 55 -1.77 3.71 -48.94
CA SER A 55 -0.38 4.14 -48.85
C SER A 55 0.51 3.35 -49.80
N LEU A 56 0.34 2.02 -49.89
CA LEU A 56 1.08 1.17 -50.82
C LEU A 56 0.75 1.51 -52.27
N LEU A 57 -0.53 1.66 -52.62
CA LEU A 57 -0.94 2.07 -53.97
C LEU A 57 -0.37 3.44 -54.36
N THR A 58 -0.31 4.37 -53.41
CA THR A 58 0.27 5.70 -53.63
C THR A 58 1.77 5.60 -53.88
N VAL A 59 2.48 4.83 -53.06
CA VAL A 59 3.92 4.57 -53.22
C VAL A 59 4.23 3.93 -54.58
N GLU A 60 3.46 2.92 -54.99
CA GLU A 60 3.62 2.27 -56.30
C GLU A 60 3.29 3.21 -57.46
N GLY A 61 2.29 4.08 -57.29
CA GLY A 61 1.95 5.12 -58.26
C GLY A 61 3.08 6.14 -58.44
N MET A 62 3.76 6.53 -57.36
CA MET A 62 4.95 7.39 -57.44
C MET A 62 6.08 6.74 -58.22
N ARG A 63 6.27 5.43 -58.01
CA ARG A 63 7.32 4.65 -58.66
C ARG A 63 7.09 4.54 -60.17
N GLY A 64 5.85 4.32 -60.59
CA GLY A 64 5.49 4.34 -62.02
C GLY A 64 5.62 5.71 -62.70
N ALA A 65 5.75 6.79 -61.93
CA ALA A 65 5.98 8.15 -62.42
C ALA A 65 7.45 8.60 -62.32
N ASP A 66 8.38 7.67 -62.01
CA ASP A 66 9.82 7.93 -61.81
C ASP A 66 10.14 9.03 -60.77
N LEU A 67 9.23 9.27 -59.83
CA LEU A 67 9.41 10.26 -58.77
C LEU A 67 10.30 9.76 -57.63
N VAL A 68 10.55 8.45 -57.55
CA VAL A 68 11.33 7.81 -56.48
C VAL A 68 12.36 6.89 -57.10
N GLY A 69 13.63 7.30 -57.08
CA GLY A 69 14.73 6.51 -57.65
C GLY A 69 15.24 5.40 -56.72
N SER A 70 15.03 5.52 -55.41
CA SER A 70 15.49 4.51 -54.46
C SER A 70 14.77 4.58 -53.09
N GLY A 71 14.32 3.42 -52.61
CA GLY A 71 13.81 3.18 -51.26
C GLY A 71 12.34 3.56 -51.16
N TRP A 72 11.44 2.62 -51.42
CA TRP A 72 10.02 2.93 -51.62
C TRP A 72 9.13 2.42 -50.49
N VAL A 73 9.61 1.55 -49.59
CA VAL A 73 8.77 1.03 -48.51
C VAL A 73 8.62 2.00 -47.33
N TRP A 74 9.65 2.81 -47.09
CA TRP A 74 9.71 3.62 -45.88
C TRP A 74 8.63 4.72 -45.77
N PRO A 75 8.08 5.34 -46.84
CA PRO A 75 6.96 6.29 -46.74
C PRO A 75 5.68 5.65 -46.17
N ALA A 76 5.50 4.34 -46.36
CA ALA A 76 4.39 3.57 -45.81
C ALA A 76 4.66 3.04 -44.38
N THR A 77 5.82 3.32 -43.78
CA THR A 77 6.22 2.78 -42.45
C THR A 77 5.17 3.04 -41.38
N ALA A 78 4.60 4.26 -41.34
CA ALA A 78 3.57 4.61 -40.36
C ALA A 78 2.32 3.73 -40.50
N ALA A 79 1.94 3.35 -41.73
CA ALA A 79 0.82 2.46 -42.00
C ALA A 79 1.14 1.00 -41.60
N PHE A 80 2.34 0.50 -41.89
CA PHE A 80 2.79 -0.81 -41.44
C PHE A 80 2.79 -0.93 -39.91
N VAL A 81 3.34 0.07 -39.21
CA VAL A 81 3.33 0.12 -37.75
C VAL A 81 1.90 0.14 -37.22
N ALA A 82 1.01 0.97 -37.77
CA ALA A 82 -0.37 1.05 -37.30
C ALA A 82 -1.14 -0.29 -37.46
N VAL A 83 -0.97 -0.97 -38.59
CA VAL A 83 -1.59 -2.29 -38.84
C VAL A 83 -1.03 -3.35 -37.88
N ALA A 84 0.28 -3.34 -37.63
CA ALA A 84 0.91 -4.25 -36.67
C ALA A 84 0.43 -3.98 -35.24
N LEU A 85 0.36 -2.71 -34.82
CA LEU A 85 -0.16 -2.29 -33.51
C LEU A 85 -1.65 -2.62 -33.34
N ALA A 86 -2.43 -2.61 -34.43
CA ALA A 86 -3.83 -3.06 -34.44
C ALA A 86 -4.00 -4.60 -34.38
N GLY A 87 -2.90 -5.35 -34.31
CA GLY A 87 -2.94 -6.82 -34.20
C GLY A 87 -3.13 -7.53 -35.53
N HIS A 88 -2.88 -6.86 -36.66
CA HIS A 88 -3.02 -7.41 -38.01
C HIS A 88 -1.67 -7.70 -38.66
N LEU A 89 -0.70 -8.18 -37.89
CA LEU A 89 0.67 -8.44 -38.34
C LEU A 89 0.73 -9.33 -39.59
N ARG A 90 -0.08 -10.40 -39.65
CA ARG A 90 -0.14 -11.28 -40.83
C ARG A 90 -0.52 -10.53 -42.11
N PHE A 91 -1.48 -9.61 -42.01
CA PHE A 91 -1.89 -8.77 -43.14
C PHE A 91 -0.76 -7.81 -43.55
N ALA A 92 -0.08 -7.19 -42.59
CA ALA A 92 1.07 -6.33 -42.87
C ALA A 92 2.22 -7.09 -43.56
N VAL A 93 2.54 -8.31 -43.10
CA VAL A 93 3.57 -9.16 -43.71
C VAL A 93 3.18 -9.54 -45.15
N ILE A 94 1.95 -9.97 -45.38
CA ILE A 94 1.47 -10.35 -46.72
C ILE A 94 1.47 -9.12 -47.65
N ALA A 95 0.93 -8.00 -47.21
CA ALA A 95 0.87 -6.77 -48.01
C ALA A 95 2.28 -6.24 -48.35
N GLY A 96 3.20 -6.26 -47.37
CA GLY A 96 4.60 -5.88 -47.59
C GLY A 96 5.33 -6.83 -48.52
N GLY A 97 5.12 -8.15 -48.37
CA GLY A 97 5.70 -9.15 -49.27
C GLY A 97 5.19 -9.05 -50.70
N LEU A 98 3.89 -8.78 -50.89
CA LEU A 98 3.31 -8.54 -52.21
C LEU A 98 3.84 -7.25 -52.84
N ALA A 99 3.98 -6.17 -52.06
CA ALA A 99 4.58 -4.94 -52.55
C ALA A 99 6.04 -5.16 -52.96
N LEU A 100 6.83 -5.89 -52.15
CA LEU A 100 8.22 -6.23 -52.49
C LEU A 100 8.30 -7.05 -53.78
N ALA A 101 7.46 -8.07 -53.93
CA ALA A 101 7.41 -8.90 -55.12
C ALA A 101 7.05 -8.08 -56.38
N TYR A 102 6.10 -7.15 -56.25
CA TYR A 102 5.72 -6.25 -57.34
C TYR A 102 6.85 -5.28 -57.71
N GLY A 103 7.50 -4.67 -56.72
CA GLY A 103 8.65 -3.80 -56.92
C GLY A 103 9.80 -4.51 -57.66
N ILE A 104 10.17 -5.70 -57.19
CA ILE A 104 11.19 -6.56 -57.84
C ILE A 104 10.81 -6.84 -59.30
N GLY A 105 9.55 -7.23 -59.54
CA GLY A 105 9.08 -7.53 -60.89
C GLY A 105 9.19 -6.32 -61.81
N TRP A 106 8.72 -5.16 -61.37
CA TRP A 106 8.79 -3.96 -62.18
C TRP A 106 10.22 -3.52 -62.47
N ASP A 107 11.12 -3.55 -61.49
CA ASP A 107 12.52 -3.16 -61.72
C ASP A 107 13.18 -4.11 -62.74
N GLY A 108 12.85 -5.41 -62.69
CA GLY A 108 13.33 -6.39 -63.67
C GLY A 108 12.72 -6.29 -65.07
N PHE A 109 11.48 -5.81 -65.21
CA PHE A 109 10.78 -5.74 -66.50
C PHE A 109 10.85 -4.36 -67.18
N VAL A 110 10.80 -3.28 -66.40
CA VAL A 110 10.66 -1.89 -66.89
C VAL A 110 11.99 -1.14 -66.84
N ASN A 111 12.73 -1.22 -65.72
CA ASN A 111 13.96 -0.45 -65.50
C ASN A 111 15.21 -1.32 -65.69
N GLN A 112 15.50 -1.68 -66.94
CA GLN A 112 16.59 -2.60 -67.33
C GLN A 112 18.01 -2.03 -67.14
N ASP A 113 18.14 -0.78 -66.68
CA ASP A 113 19.43 -0.10 -66.50
C ASP A 113 20.18 -0.47 -65.21
N HIS A 114 19.63 -1.36 -64.37
CA HIS A 114 20.20 -1.71 -63.07
C HIS A 114 20.89 -3.09 -63.06
N ASP A 115 22.15 -3.11 -62.61
CA ASP A 115 22.89 -4.34 -62.40
C ASP A 115 22.29 -5.20 -61.26
N GLY A 116 22.45 -6.52 -61.33
CA GLY A 116 21.91 -7.45 -60.33
C GLY A 116 22.35 -7.17 -58.88
N ASN A 117 23.54 -6.59 -58.68
CA ASN A 117 24.01 -6.16 -57.36
C ASN A 117 23.21 -4.99 -56.79
N TRP A 118 22.77 -4.05 -57.64
CA TRP A 118 21.92 -2.94 -57.23
C TRP A 118 20.55 -3.47 -56.76
N ALA A 119 19.93 -4.36 -57.54
CA ALA A 119 18.65 -4.96 -57.21
C ALA A 119 18.71 -5.74 -55.87
N LEU A 120 19.78 -6.52 -55.66
CA LEU A 120 19.98 -7.27 -54.41
C LEU A 120 20.16 -6.36 -53.19
N ALA A 121 21.00 -5.32 -53.30
CA ALA A 121 21.23 -4.39 -52.19
C ALA A 121 19.95 -3.61 -51.84
N HIS A 122 19.20 -3.19 -52.86
CA HIS A 122 18.00 -2.36 -52.69
C HIS A 122 16.83 -3.15 -52.10
N VAL A 123 16.50 -4.28 -52.71
CA VAL A 123 15.44 -5.19 -52.24
C VAL A 123 15.77 -5.76 -50.87
N GLY A 124 17.04 -6.11 -50.65
CA GLY A 124 17.53 -6.60 -49.36
C GLY A 124 17.39 -5.55 -48.26
N GLY A 125 17.73 -4.29 -48.54
CA GLY A 125 17.57 -3.17 -47.62
C GLY A 125 16.11 -2.91 -47.25
N ASP A 126 15.22 -2.87 -48.24
CA ASP A 126 13.79 -2.64 -48.03
C ASP A 126 13.12 -3.80 -47.26
N ALA A 127 13.48 -5.05 -47.59
CA ALA A 127 13.01 -6.23 -46.86
C ALA A 127 13.51 -6.23 -45.40
N LEU A 128 14.77 -5.86 -45.17
CA LEU A 128 15.35 -5.75 -43.83
C LEU A 128 14.68 -4.64 -43.02
N TRP A 129 14.41 -3.49 -43.62
CA TRP A 129 13.68 -2.38 -42.99
C TRP A 129 12.28 -2.80 -42.59
N LEU A 130 11.52 -3.43 -43.50
CA LEU A 130 10.20 -3.97 -43.20
C LEU A 130 10.22 -4.97 -42.05
N ALA A 131 11.16 -5.92 -42.11
CA ALA A 131 11.32 -6.92 -41.06
C ALA A 131 11.61 -6.26 -39.70
N ALA A 132 12.52 -5.28 -39.67
CA ALA A 132 12.86 -4.55 -38.45
C ALA A 132 11.66 -3.78 -37.88
N VAL A 133 10.91 -3.06 -38.72
CA VAL A 133 9.72 -2.30 -38.31
C VAL A 133 8.63 -3.22 -37.75
N LEU A 134 8.32 -4.31 -38.46
CA LEU A 134 7.28 -5.25 -38.05
C LEU A 134 7.70 -6.04 -36.79
N ALA A 135 8.97 -6.41 -36.67
CA ALA A 135 9.51 -7.04 -35.47
C ALA A 135 9.44 -6.10 -34.26
N ALA A 136 9.84 -4.83 -34.42
CA ALA A 136 9.76 -3.84 -33.36
C ALA A 136 8.31 -3.57 -32.91
N ALA A 137 7.38 -3.45 -33.86
CA ALA A 137 5.96 -3.27 -33.56
C ALA A 137 5.38 -4.50 -32.83
N ASN A 138 5.73 -5.71 -33.27
CA ASN A 138 5.29 -6.94 -32.61
C ASN A 138 5.86 -7.05 -31.19
N ALA A 139 7.15 -6.77 -31.00
CA ALA A 139 7.81 -6.78 -29.69
C ALA A 139 7.19 -5.75 -28.72
N PHE A 140 6.80 -4.59 -29.23
CA PHE A 140 6.09 -3.58 -28.44
C PHE A 140 4.70 -4.06 -28.00
N VAL A 141 3.94 -4.68 -28.92
CA VAL A 141 2.61 -5.25 -28.61
C VAL A 141 2.72 -6.40 -27.62
N SER A 142 3.68 -7.32 -27.80
CA SER A 142 3.89 -8.45 -26.89
C SER A 142 4.29 -7.98 -25.50
N THR A 143 5.21 -7.02 -25.40
CA THR A 143 5.63 -6.45 -24.11
C THR A 143 4.45 -5.77 -23.40
N ARG A 144 3.62 -5.02 -24.13
CA ARG A 144 2.42 -4.41 -23.54
C ARG A 144 1.36 -5.41 -23.10
N ARG A 145 1.17 -6.51 -23.84
CA ARG A 145 0.28 -7.60 -23.44
C ARG A 145 0.79 -8.26 -22.16
N TRP A 146 2.08 -8.59 -22.13
CA TRP A 146 2.74 -9.15 -20.95
C TRP A 146 2.61 -8.26 -19.72
N GLN A 147 2.88 -6.95 -19.86
CA GLN A 147 2.74 -5.99 -18.75
C GLN A 147 1.29 -5.93 -18.21
N ARG A 148 0.29 -5.97 -19.10
CA ARG A 148 -1.12 -5.99 -18.69
C ARG A 148 -1.48 -7.29 -17.96
N GLU A 149 -1.08 -8.43 -18.51
CA GLU A 149 -1.31 -9.74 -17.90
C GLU A 149 -0.64 -9.85 -16.54
N MET A 150 0.60 -9.37 -16.41
CA MET A 150 1.32 -9.34 -15.14
C MET A 150 0.63 -8.44 -14.11
N GLY A 151 0.16 -7.25 -14.53
CA GLY A 151 -0.59 -6.35 -13.67
C GLY A 151 -1.89 -6.97 -13.14
N LEU A 152 -2.62 -7.69 -14.00
CA LEU A 152 -3.84 -8.40 -13.60
C LEU A 152 -3.54 -9.54 -12.62
N ARG A 153 -2.46 -10.31 -12.85
CA ARG A 153 -2.04 -11.39 -11.93
C ARG A 153 -1.65 -10.85 -10.56
N LEU A 154 -0.89 -9.76 -10.50
CA LEU A 154 -0.53 -9.12 -9.23
C LEU A 154 -1.76 -8.64 -8.46
N GLN A 155 -2.75 -8.06 -9.15
CA GLN A 155 -4.01 -7.66 -8.53
C GLN A 155 -4.79 -8.86 -7.97
N GLN A 156 -4.85 -9.97 -8.72
CA GLN A 156 -5.50 -11.20 -8.24
C GLN A 156 -4.79 -11.79 -7.03
N GLU A 157 -3.46 -11.85 -7.03
CA GLU A 157 -2.69 -12.33 -5.87
C GLU A 157 -2.88 -11.44 -4.65
N GLN A 158 -2.94 -10.12 -4.82
CA GLN A 158 -3.22 -9.18 -3.72
C GLN A 158 -4.62 -9.42 -3.13
N GLN A 159 -5.64 -9.55 -3.97
CA GLN A 159 -7.00 -9.86 -3.53
C GLN A 159 -7.06 -11.19 -2.78
N GLN A 160 -6.38 -12.23 -3.29
CA GLN A 160 -6.33 -13.53 -2.64
C GLN A 160 -5.66 -13.46 -1.26
N ARG A 161 -4.54 -12.75 -1.14
CA ARG A 161 -3.85 -12.54 0.14
C ARG A 161 -4.72 -11.81 1.16
N GLU A 162 -5.50 -10.82 0.72
CA GLU A 162 -6.44 -10.11 1.59
C GLU A 162 -7.58 -11.02 2.08
N LEU A 163 -8.14 -11.84 1.20
CA LEU A 163 -9.18 -12.82 1.56
C LEU A 163 -8.64 -13.85 2.54
N ASP A 164 -7.45 -14.40 2.29
CA ASP A 164 -6.79 -15.36 3.18
C ASP A 164 -6.47 -14.73 4.55
N ALA A 165 -6.01 -13.47 4.57
CA ALA A 165 -5.78 -12.75 5.82
C ALA A 165 -7.07 -12.51 6.61
N ARG A 166 -8.18 -12.14 5.94
CA ARG A 166 -9.49 -12.00 6.58
C ARG A 166 -9.99 -13.32 7.13
N ARG A 167 -9.84 -14.40 6.36
CA ARG A 167 -10.23 -15.76 6.77
C ARG A 167 -9.44 -16.21 8.00
N ARG A 168 -8.11 -16.06 8.00
CA ARG A 168 -7.26 -16.37 9.15
C ARG A 168 -7.68 -15.61 10.41
N ARG A 169 -7.94 -14.30 10.30
CA ARG A 169 -8.44 -13.50 11.43
C ARG A 169 -9.81 -13.98 11.93
N ALA A 170 -10.69 -14.42 11.03
CA ALA A 170 -12.00 -14.94 11.41
C ALA A 170 -11.88 -16.31 12.13
N GLU A 171 -11.01 -17.19 11.63
CA GLU A 171 -10.71 -18.48 12.25
C GLU A 171 -10.08 -18.29 13.65
N GLU A 172 -9.16 -17.34 13.78
CA GLU A 172 -8.55 -16.97 15.06
C GLU A 172 -9.60 -16.43 16.07
N ARG A 173 -10.53 -15.57 15.63
CA ARG A 173 -11.63 -15.08 16.47
C ARG A 173 -12.54 -16.21 16.97
N VAL A 174 -12.80 -17.21 16.13
CA VAL A 174 -13.58 -18.39 16.53
C VAL A 174 -12.79 -19.25 17.53
N GLY A 175 -11.47 -19.39 17.33
CA GLY A 175 -10.57 -20.06 18.27
C GLY A 175 -10.62 -19.39 19.65
N ILE A 176 -10.41 -18.08 19.69
CA ILE A 176 -10.51 -17.27 20.91
C ILE A 176 -11.87 -17.46 21.59
N ALA A 177 -12.98 -17.37 20.85
CA ALA A 177 -14.30 -17.55 21.42
C ALA A 177 -14.49 -18.93 22.08
N ARG A 178 -13.89 -19.98 21.51
CA ARG A 178 -13.92 -21.33 22.07
C ARG A 178 -13.07 -21.41 23.34
N ASP A 179 -11.85 -20.89 23.33
CA ASP A 179 -10.98 -20.87 24.51
C ASP A 179 -11.64 -20.10 25.68
N LEU A 180 -12.27 -18.96 25.38
CA LEU A 180 -13.05 -18.20 26.36
C LEU A 180 -14.24 -19.02 26.88
N HIS A 181 -14.97 -19.70 26.00
CA HIS A 181 -16.12 -20.52 26.38
C HIS A 181 -15.72 -21.70 27.28
N ASP A 182 -14.58 -22.33 27.00
CA ASP A 182 -14.09 -23.47 27.78
C ASP A 182 -13.68 -23.04 29.19
N VAL A 183 -12.96 -21.91 29.32
CA VAL A 183 -12.60 -21.33 30.62
C VAL A 183 -13.84 -20.96 31.43
N VAL A 184 -14.81 -20.28 30.80
CA VAL A 184 -16.05 -19.87 31.48
C VAL A 184 -16.87 -21.07 31.91
N SER A 185 -17.09 -22.04 31.02
CA SER A 185 -17.93 -23.21 31.30
C SER A 185 -17.32 -24.08 32.39
N HIS A 186 -16.00 -24.31 32.34
CA HIS A 186 -15.29 -25.07 33.37
C HIS A 186 -15.35 -24.37 34.73
N THR A 187 -15.12 -23.06 34.76
CA THR A 187 -15.18 -22.27 36.00
C THR A 187 -16.58 -22.31 36.61
N LEU A 188 -17.63 -22.11 35.80
CA LEU A 188 -19.01 -22.16 36.28
C LEU A 188 -19.38 -23.55 36.81
N ALA A 189 -18.91 -24.63 36.19
CA ALA A 189 -19.12 -25.98 36.69
C ALA A 189 -18.48 -26.20 38.07
N VAL A 190 -17.20 -25.82 38.23
CA VAL A 190 -16.47 -25.95 39.51
C VAL A 190 -17.09 -25.09 40.61
N VAL A 191 -17.41 -23.83 40.30
CA VAL A 191 -18.09 -22.92 41.24
C VAL A 191 -19.45 -23.50 41.64
N GLY A 192 -20.23 -24.01 40.68
CA GLY A 192 -21.52 -24.63 40.96
C GLY A 192 -21.42 -25.84 41.91
N VAL A 193 -20.41 -26.69 41.74
CA VAL A 193 -20.15 -27.81 42.66
C VAL A 193 -19.88 -27.31 44.08
N HIS A 194 -18.99 -26.33 44.25
CA HIS A 194 -18.67 -25.79 45.58
C HIS A 194 -19.83 -25.04 46.23
N LEU A 195 -20.67 -24.36 45.45
CA LEU A 195 -21.90 -23.74 45.95
C LEU A 195 -22.90 -24.79 46.44
N ASN A 196 -23.05 -25.91 45.73
CA ASN A 196 -23.92 -27.01 46.17
C ASN A 196 -23.39 -27.67 47.46
N VAL A 197 -22.09 -27.92 47.55
CA VAL A 197 -21.46 -28.45 48.79
C VAL A 197 -21.67 -27.48 49.96
N ALA A 198 -21.51 -26.17 49.72
CA ALA A 198 -21.75 -25.17 50.76
C ALA A 198 -23.21 -25.12 51.23
N LEU A 199 -24.17 -25.33 50.32
CA LEU A 199 -25.59 -25.38 50.66
C LEU A 199 -25.94 -26.63 51.47
N ASP A 200 -25.38 -27.79 51.13
CA ASP A 200 -25.63 -29.06 51.83
C ASP A 200 -25.04 -29.07 53.25
N ALA A 201 -23.85 -28.48 53.41
CA ALA A 201 -23.17 -28.38 54.70
C ALA A 201 -23.68 -27.22 55.58
N PHE A 202 -24.49 -26.28 55.07
CA PHE A 202 -24.78 -25.01 55.73
C PHE A 202 -25.29 -25.13 57.18
N ASP A 203 -26.23 -26.05 57.42
CA ASP A 203 -26.84 -26.24 58.74
C ASP A 203 -26.08 -27.25 59.62
N ASN A 204 -25.36 -28.20 59.01
CA ASN A 204 -24.77 -29.35 59.70
C ASN A 204 -23.26 -29.22 59.96
N ASP A 205 -22.53 -28.57 59.05
CA ASP A 205 -21.09 -28.29 59.16
C ASP A 205 -20.77 -26.87 58.60
N PRO A 206 -20.90 -25.83 59.44
CA PRO A 206 -20.69 -24.45 59.02
C PRO A 206 -19.24 -24.14 58.58
N ASP A 207 -18.27 -24.90 59.08
CA ASP A 207 -16.86 -24.69 58.74
C ASP A 207 -16.56 -25.24 57.34
N GLU A 208 -17.12 -26.41 56.99
CA GLU A 208 -17.06 -26.96 55.63
C GLU A 208 -17.77 -26.04 54.61
N ALA A 209 -18.93 -25.49 54.98
CA ALA A 209 -19.66 -24.53 54.14
C ALA A 209 -18.84 -23.26 53.85
N ARG A 210 -18.18 -22.68 54.87
CA ARG A 210 -17.29 -21.52 54.70
C ARG A 210 -16.07 -21.85 53.84
N SER A 211 -15.49 -23.04 54.00
CA SER A 211 -14.35 -23.50 53.20
C SER A 211 -14.72 -23.58 51.71
N SER A 212 -15.87 -24.19 51.39
CA SER A 212 -16.35 -24.32 50.02
C SER A 212 -16.68 -22.98 49.37
N LEU A 213 -17.26 -22.03 50.12
CA LEU A 213 -17.50 -20.67 49.64
C LEU A 213 -16.20 -19.90 49.33
N ARG A 214 -15.15 -20.07 50.14
CA ARG A 214 -13.84 -19.47 49.86
C ARG A 214 -13.23 -20.06 48.60
N LEU A 215 -13.27 -21.38 48.43
CA LEU A 215 -12.77 -22.03 47.21
C LEU A 215 -13.51 -21.54 45.96
N ALA A 216 -14.83 -21.40 46.03
CA ALA A 216 -15.63 -20.84 44.94
C ALA A 216 -15.23 -19.39 44.59
N GLN A 217 -14.95 -18.56 45.61
CA GLN A 217 -14.47 -17.18 45.41
C GLN A 217 -13.08 -17.14 44.76
N ASP A 218 -12.16 -18.00 45.20
CA ASP A 218 -10.80 -18.07 44.66
C ASP A 218 -10.79 -18.54 43.20
N VAL A 219 -11.54 -19.61 42.89
CA VAL A 219 -11.68 -20.13 41.52
C VAL A 219 -12.28 -19.08 40.60
N ARG A 220 -13.35 -18.40 41.03
CA ARG A 220 -13.94 -17.28 40.29
C ARG A 220 -12.93 -16.16 40.06
N GLY A 221 -12.20 -15.76 41.12
CA GLY A 221 -11.22 -14.68 41.05
C GLY A 221 -10.09 -14.98 40.06
N LYS A 222 -9.56 -16.20 40.11
CA LYS A 222 -8.49 -16.66 39.20
C LYS A 222 -8.95 -16.72 37.75
N ALA A 223 -10.14 -17.28 37.48
CA ALA A 223 -10.70 -17.32 36.14
C ALA A 223 -10.93 -15.91 35.54
N MET A 224 -11.31 -14.93 36.38
CA MET A 224 -11.53 -13.55 35.93
C MET A 224 -10.22 -12.83 35.62
N ALA A 225 -9.15 -13.16 36.35
CA ALA A 225 -7.80 -12.69 36.05
C ALA A 225 -7.28 -13.28 34.71
N ASP A 226 -7.48 -14.59 34.50
CA ASP A 226 -7.06 -15.28 33.27
C ASP A 226 -7.83 -14.76 32.04
N LEU A 227 -9.15 -14.57 32.16
CA LEU A 227 -9.99 -13.94 31.12
C LEU A 227 -9.52 -12.53 30.76
N LYS A 228 -9.19 -11.72 31.79
CA LYS A 228 -8.72 -10.35 31.57
C LYS A 228 -7.37 -10.33 30.86
N SER A 229 -6.46 -11.21 31.25
CA SER A 229 -5.15 -11.37 30.59
C SER A 229 -5.31 -11.73 29.11
N LEU A 230 -6.18 -12.69 28.79
CA LEU A 230 -6.47 -13.07 27.39
C LEU A 230 -7.08 -11.93 26.57
N VAL A 231 -7.98 -11.15 27.14
CA VAL A 231 -8.59 -9.99 26.46
C VAL A 231 -7.59 -8.84 26.27
N ASP A 232 -6.73 -8.58 27.26
CA ASP A 232 -5.71 -7.52 27.18
C ASP A 232 -4.69 -7.83 26.05
N VAL A 233 -4.25 -9.09 25.91
CA VAL A 233 -3.37 -9.55 24.80
C VAL A 233 -4.01 -9.31 23.42
N LEU A 234 -5.33 -9.52 23.30
CA LEU A 234 -6.07 -9.32 22.05
C LEU A 234 -6.29 -7.83 21.72
N ARG A 235 -6.32 -6.97 22.75
CA ARG A 235 -6.51 -5.53 22.62
C ARG A 235 -5.24 -4.82 22.18
N ASP A 236 -4.07 -5.35 22.52
CA ASP A 236 -2.77 -4.85 22.03
C ASP A 236 -2.53 -5.14 20.53
N GLY A 237 -3.31 -6.04 19.91
CA GLY A 237 -3.25 -6.36 18.48
C GLY A 237 -4.21 -5.58 17.57
N ALA A 238 -5.12 -4.77 18.12
CA ALA A 238 -6.08 -3.96 17.35
C ALA A 238 -5.57 -2.52 17.15
N PRO A 239 -5.80 -1.87 15.99
CA PRO A 239 -5.60 -0.43 15.88
C PRO A 239 -6.51 0.23 16.93
N ALA A 240 -5.90 0.95 17.86
CA ALA A 240 -6.59 1.57 18.98
C ALA A 240 -7.79 2.40 18.49
N GLU A 241 -8.94 2.23 19.16
CA GLU A 241 -10.01 3.23 19.17
C GLU A 241 -9.43 4.64 19.39
N PRO A 242 -10.06 5.72 18.86
CA PRO A 242 -9.49 7.06 18.86
C PRO A 242 -8.98 7.39 20.26
N VAL A 243 -7.65 7.46 20.38
CA VAL A 243 -7.02 7.54 21.69
C VAL A 243 -7.36 8.90 22.28
N ASP A 244 -8.05 8.87 23.42
CA ASP A 244 -8.25 10.06 24.24
C ASP A 244 -6.89 10.74 24.46
N GLY A 245 -6.80 12.02 24.09
CA GLY A 245 -5.63 12.85 24.39
C GLY A 245 -5.66 13.34 25.84
N LEU A 246 -5.05 14.49 26.10
CA LEU A 246 -5.03 15.12 27.42
C LEU A 246 -6.43 15.41 27.99
N ASP A 247 -7.42 15.61 27.11
CA ASP A 247 -8.82 15.86 27.50
C ASP A 247 -9.48 14.66 28.19
N GLY A 248 -8.94 13.45 28.02
CA GLY A 248 -9.44 12.24 28.68
C GLY A 248 -8.90 12.03 30.09
N LEU A 249 -7.89 12.77 30.53
CA LEU A 249 -7.23 12.55 31.83
C LEU A 249 -8.17 12.81 33.01
N GLU A 250 -9.04 13.82 32.94
CA GLU A 250 -9.98 14.10 34.02
C GLU A 250 -11.02 12.98 34.15
N ARG A 251 -11.57 12.49 33.03
CA ARG A 251 -12.50 11.35 33.03
C ARG A 251 -11.86 10.08 33.59
N LEU A 252 -10.59 9.85 33.27
CA LEU A 252 -9.82 8.73 33.79
C LEU A 252 -9.63 8.85 35.31
N ALA A 253 -9.33 10.06 35.81
CA ALA A 253 -9.24 10.33 37.24
C ALA A 253 -10.60 10.14 37.94
N GLU A 254 -11.69 10.66 37.37
CA GLU A 254 -13.05 10.47 37.89
C GLU A 254 -13.46 9.00 38.01
N HIS A 255 -13.14 8.20 36.99
CA HIS A 255 -13.43 6.77 37.00
C HIS A 255 -12.75 6.06 38.18
N VAL A 256 -11.47 6.39 38.43
CA VAL A 256 -10.70 5.80 39.53
C VAL A 256 -11.16 6.35 40.90
N ARG A 257 -11.60 7.62 40.98
CA ARG A 257 -12.25 8.17 42.18
C ARG A 257 -13.52 7.38 42.54
N GLY A 258 -14.32 7.00 41.54
CA GLY A 258 -15.50 6.15 41.72
C GLY A 258 -15.19 4.77 42.32
N ALA A 259 -13.95 4.29 42.19
CA ALA A 259 -13.48 3.04 42.77
C ALA A 259 -12.93 3.20 44.21
N GLY A 260 -13.02 4.39 44.81
CA GLY A 260 -12.65 4.65 46.21
C GLY A 260 -11.23 5.19 46.44
N LEU A 261 -10.47 5.49 45.38
CA LEU A 261 -9.13 6.07 45.48
C LEU A 261 -9.17 7.61 45.38
N THR A 262 -8.45 8.32 46.25
CA THR A 262 -8.36 9.79 46.16
C THR A 262 -7.38 10.18 45.04
N VAL A 263 -7.88 10.71 43.92
CA VAL A 263 -7.06 11.11 42.77
C VAL A 263 -6.98 12.63 42.64
N SER A 264 -5.77 13.19 42.72
CA SER A 264 -5.49 14.60 42.44
C SER A 264 -4.77 14.76 41.10
N LEU A 265 -5.31 15.56 40.19
CA LEU A 265 -4.68 15.94 38.92
C LEU A 265 -4.20 17.38 39.00
N ASN A 266 -2.90 17.59 38.90
CA ASN A 266 -2.27 18.91 38.97
C ASN A 266 -1.54 19.23 37.67
N GLU A 267 -1.79 20.40 37.12
CA GLU A 267 -1.22 20.81 35.84
C GLU A 267 -0.55 22.16 35.93
N PHE A 268 0.64 22.25 35.35
CA PHE A 268 1.48 23.43 35.39
C PHE A 268 2.00 23.76 34.00
N GLY A 269 1.84 25.00 33.56
CA GLY A 269 2.23 25.45 32.21
C GLY A 269 1.08 25.42 31.20
N GLU A 270 1.37 25.68 29.93
CA GLU A 270 0.37 25.75 28.86
C GLU A 270 0.32 24.46 28.03
N ARG A 271 -0.89 23.95 27.82
CA ARG A 271 -1.17 22.73 27.03
C ARG A 271 -1.10 22.95 25.51
N ALA A 272 -1.16 24.20 25.04
CA ALA A 272 -1.53 24.56 23.67
C ALA A 272 -0.60 24.00 22.58
N ASP A 273 0.64 23.65 22.94
CA ASP A 273 1.67 23.24 21.99
C ASP A 273 2.01 21.75 22.02
N VAL A 274 1.26 20.92 22.76
CA VAL A 274 1.56 19.48 22.89
C VAL A 274 1.07 18.69 21.67
N PRO A 275 1.95 18.02 20.90
CA PRO A 275 1.52 17.21 19.76
C PRO A 275 0.64 16.03 20.16
N ALA A 276 -0.30 15.64 19.30
CA ALA A 276 -1.26 14.56 19.57
C ALA A 276 -0.61 13.21 19.95
N ALA A 277 0.54 12.89 19.37
CA ALA A 277 1.30 11.69 19.71
C ALA A 277 1.82 11.72 21.16
N VAL A 278 2.26 12.89 21.63
CA VAL A 278 2.70 13.10 23.02
C VAL A 278 1.52 13.06 23.97
N ALA A 279 0.41 13.72 23.63
CA ALA A 279 -0.83 13.66 24.40
C ALA A 279 -1.33 12.22 24.59
N THR A 280 -1.28 11.41 23.53
CA THR A 280 -1.62 9.99 23.55
C THR A 280 -0.69 9.19 24.47
N ALA A 281 0.62 9.41 24.37
CA ALA A 281 1.59 8.71 25.21
C ALA A 281 1.40 9.05 26.69
N ILE A 282 1.16 10.32 27.02
CA ILE A 282 0.85 10.79 28.38
C ILE A 282 -0.40 10.08 28.92
N TYR A 283 -1.49 10.08 28.15
CA TYR A 283 -2.73 9.41 28.55
C TYR A 283 -2.50 7.94 28.89
N ARG A 284 -1.75 7.23 28.05
CA ARG A 284 -1.44 5.80 28.26
C ARG A 284 -0.53 5.56 29.46
N VAL A 285 0.44 6.43 29.71
CA VAL A 285 1.29 6.33 30.91
C VAL A 285 0.44 6.51 32.17
N VAL A 286 -0.43 7.52 32.20
CA VAL A 286 -1.32 7.78 33.36
C VAL A 286 -2.31 6.62 33.56
N GLN A 287 -2.91 6.10 32.48
CA GLN A 287 -3.84 4.97 32.53
C GLN A 287 -3.19 3.72 33.13
N GLU A 288 -2.02 3.35 32.63
CA GLU A 288 -1.31 2.17 33.10
C GLU A 288 -0.83 2.35 34.54
N ALA A 289 -0.33 3.55 34.90
CA ALA A 289 0.08 3.87 36.27
C ALA A 289 -1.10 3.78 37.26
N LEU A 290 -2.26 4.36 36.95
CA LEU A 290 -3.45 4.27 37.79
C LEU A 290 -3.96 2.84 37.92
N THR A 291 -3.92 2.07 36.83
CA THR A 291 -4.27 0.65 36.86
C THR A 291 -3.35 -0.13 37.79
N ASN A 292 -2.05 0.13 37.74
CA ASN A 292 -1.07 -0.48 38.63
C ASN A 292 -1.31 -0.10 40.09
N THR A 293 -1.58 1.18 40.38
CA THR A 293 -1.90 1.63 41.75
C THR A 293 -3.12 0.88 42.31
N VAL A 294 -4.20 0.76 41.52
CA VAL A 294 -5.42 0.04 41.95
C VAL A 294 -5.17 -1.46 42.15
N ARG A 295 -4.36 -2.08 41.29
CA ARG A 295 -4.10 -3.53 41.34
C ARG A 295 -3.07 -3.94 42.39
N HIS A 296 -2.09 -3.09 42.68
CA HIS A 296 -0.86 -3.51 43.37
C HIS A 296 -0.49 -2.69 44.59
N ALA A 297 -0.84 -1.41 44.67
CA ALA A 297 -0.25 -0.51 45.67
C ALA A 297 -0.97 -0.50 47.03
N CYS A 298 -2.22 -0.99 47.12
CA CYS A 298 -3.08 -0.79 48.32
C CYS A 298 -3.11 0.68 48.78
N ALA A 299 -2.97 1.61 47.83
CA ALA A 299 -2.92 3.05 48.07
C ALA A 299 -4.32 3.61 48.41
N GLN A 300 -4.35 4.72 49.15
CA GLN A 300 -5.56 5.51 49.41
C GLN A 300 -5.58 6.79 48.57
N ARG A 301 -4.41 7.25 48.11
CA ARG A 301 -4.23 8.47 47.34
C ARG A 301 -3.23 8.29 46.21
N VAL A 302 -3.52 8.93 45.09
CA VAL A 302 -2.60 9.10 43.97
C VAL A 302 -2.62 10.55 43.49
N VAL A 303 -1.42 11.08 43.21
CA VAL A 303 -1.21 12.43 42.71
C VAL A 303 -0.60 12.34 41.32
N ILE A 304 -1.31 12.86 40.35
CA ILE A 304 -0.86 12.99 38.96
C ILE A 304 -0.43 14.44 38.78
N THR A 305 0.80 14.66 38.34
CA THR A 305 1.35 15.98 38.04
C THR A 305 1.84 16.04 36.61
N LEU A 306 1.31 16.97 35.82
CA LEU A 306 1.81 17.28 34.49
C LEU A 306 2.47 18.66 34.50
N ARG A 307 3.70 18.72 34.00
CA ARG A 307 4.44 19.97 33.81
C ARG A 307 4.74 20.15 32.33
N TYR A 308 4.09 21.12 31.71
CA TYR A 308 4.32 21.51 30.33
C TYR A 308 5.49 22.51 30.28
N ALA A 309 6.60 22.06 29.72
CA ALA A 309 7.76 22.90 29.43
C ALA A 309 7.81 23.20 27.91
N PRO A 310 8.59 24.22 27.47
CA PRO A 310 8.59 24.65 26.07
C PRO A 310 8.95 23.57 25.04
N ALA A 311 9.63 22.48 25.42
CA ALA A 311 10.03 21.41 24.51
C ALA A 311 9.88 20.00 25.10
N SER A 312 9.15 19.88 26.22
CA SER A 312 8.91 18.60 26.87
C SER A 312 7.73 18.63 27.83
N VAL A 313 7.12 17.48 28.05
CA VAL A 313 6.16 17.29 29.14
C VAL A 313 6.75 16.33 30.15
N VAL A 314 6.72 16.72 31.42
CA VAL A 314 7.05 15.83 32.54
C VAL A 314 5.75 15.35 33.18
N VAL A 315 5.57 14.04 33.24
CA VAL A 315 4.46 13.37 33.91
C VAL A 315 5.01 12.68 35.15
N ASP A 316 4.36 12.93 36.29
CA ASP A 316 4.67 12.27 37.56
C ASP A 316 3.38 11.69 38.13
N VAL A 317 3.35 10.38 38.36
CA VAL A 317 2.24 9.67 39.01
C VAL A 317 2.79 9.04 40.28
N GLN A 318 2.36 9.57 41.43
CA GLN A 318 2.83 9.18 42.74
C GLN A 318 1.67 8.67 43.58
N ASP A 319 1.75 7.43 44.06
CA ASP A 319 0.80 6.89 45.04
C ASP A 319 1.37 6.85 46.46
N ASP A 320 0.49 6.70 47.45
CA ASP A 320 0.82 6.54 48.87
C ASP A 320 0.83 5.08 49.36
N GLY A 321 0.94 4.13 48.41
CA GLY A 321 0.82 2.71 48.67
C GLY A 321 2.13 2.02 49.06
N THR A 322 2.11 0.69 49.11
CA THR A 322 3.30 -0.11 49.36
C THR A 322 4.09 -0.29 48.06
N ALA A 323 5.33 0.22 48.03
CA ALA A 323 6.24 -0.03 46.92
C ALA A 323 6.99 -1.37 47.11
N PRO A 324 7.14 -2.19 46.05
CA PRO A 324 7.96 -3.39 46.13
C PRO A 324 9.45 -3.03 46.23
N GLU A 325 10.20 -3.80 47.02
CA GLU A 325 11.65 -3.65 47.24
C GLU A 325 12.46 -3.86 45.93
N VAL A 326 11.91 -4.65 45.00
CA VAL A 326 12.44 -4.87 43.66
C VAL A 326 11.33 -4.66 42.64
N VAL A 327 11.52 -3.70 41.73
CA VAL A 327 10.62 -3.50 40.59
C VAL A 327 10.98 -4.51 39.51
N ILE A 328 10.17 -5.56 39.38
CA ILE A 328 10.25 -6.48 38.26
C ILE A 328 9.45 -5.86 37.11
N ASP A 329 10.08 -5.70 35.95
CA ASP A 329 9.42 -5.21 34.75
C ASP A 329 8.38 -6.22 34.27
N GLY A 330 7.12 -6.02 34.67
CA GLY A 330 5.97 -6.65 34.03
C GLY A 330 5.63 -5.96 32.70
N ASN A 331 4.71 -6.56 31.94
CA ASN A 331 4.28 -6.06 30.62
C ASN A 331 3.84 -4.58 30.64
N GLY A 332 3.25 -4.11 31.75
CA GLY A 332 2.80 -2.73 31.91
C GLY A 332 3.93 -1.70 31.92
N ILE A 333 4.97 -1.92 32.73
CA ILE A 333 6.11 -0.99 32.84
C ILE A 333 6.97 -1.01 31.56
N ALA A 334 7.21 -2.20 31.00
CA ALA A 334 7.92 -2.35 29.73
C ALA A 334 7.21 -1.58 28.60
N GLY A 335 5.89 -1.76 28.45
CA GLY A 335 5.09 -1.05 27.45
C GLY A 335 5.06 0.47 27.66
N MET A 336 5.05 0.95 28.91
CA MET A 336 5.17 2.38 29.19
C MET A 336 6.54 2.93 28.75
N ARG A 337 7.64 2.21 29.02
CA ARG A 337 8.99 2.64 28.60
C ARG A 337 9.16 2.66 27.10
N GLU A 338 8.70 1.63 26.39
CA GLU A 338 8.78 1.56 24.93
C GLU A 338 8.04 2.73 24.27
N ARG A 339 6.83 3.04 24.73
CA ARG A 339 6.05 4.16 24.20
C ARG A 339 6.72 5.51 24.42
N VAL A 340 7.28 5.74 25.61
CA VAL A 340 8.00 6.98 25.93
C VAL A 340 9.31 7.09 25.13
N ALA A 341 10.05 5.98 25.01
CA ALA A 341 11.28 5.91 24.24
C ALA A 341 11.06 6.13 22.74
N ALA A 342 9.94 5.66 22.18
CA ALA A 342 9.57 5.90 20.78
C ALA A 342 9.41 7.40 20.44
N LEU A 343 9.16 8.23 21.45
CA LEU A 343 9.09 9.69 21.34
C LEU A 343 10.40 10.39 21.75
N GLY A 344 11.49 9.64 21.97
CA GLY A 344 12.76 10.17 22.44
C GLY A 344 12.79 10.53 23.92
N GLY A 345 11.78 10.10 24.69
CA GLY A 345 11.67 10.35 26.12
C GLY A 345 12.33 9.29 27.00
N ALA A 346 12.26 9.50 28.30
CA ALA A 346 12.71 8.54 29.31
C ALA A 346 11.63 8.35 30.39
N LEU A 347 11.51 7.12 30.89
CA LEU A 347 10.59 6.76 31.98
C LEU A 347 11.30 5.99 33.07
N THR A 348 11.11 6.44 34.31
CA THR A 348 11.56 5.78 35.54
C THR A 348 10.33 5.35 36.34
N ALA A 349 10.32 4.10 36.79
CA ALA A 349 9.29 3.56 37.66
C ALA A 349 9.98 2.89 38.85
N GLY A 350 9.59 3.26 40.07
CA GLY A 350 10.34 2.89 41.27
C GLY A 350 9.60 3.18 42.57
N GLY A 351 10.06 2.53 43.65
CA GLY A 351 9.71 2.95 45.00
C GLY A 351 10.23 4.36 45.30
N SER A 352 9.51 5.06 46.14
CA SER A 352 9.78 6.41 46.63
C SER A 352 9.53 6.46 48.14
N ASP A 353 9.96 7.54 48.80
CA ASP A 353 9.77 7.73 50.24
C ASP A 353 8.30 7.67 50.70
N ARG A 354 7.34 7.79 49.76
CA ARG A 354 5.90 7.86 50.05
C ARG A 354 5.09 6.71 49.44
N GLY A 355 5.67 5.85 48.60
CA GLY A 355 4.95 4.81 47.85
C GLY A 355 5.59 4.56 46.50
N PHE A 356 4.81 4.26 45.45
CA PHE A 356 5.35 4.03 44.11
C PHE A 356 5.25 5.29 43.23
N CYS A 357 6.30 5.56 42.45
CA CYS A 357 6.38 6.70 41.53
C CYS A 357 6.67 6.24 40.11
N VAL A 358 5.87 6.72 39.17
CA VAL A 358 6.15 6.66 37.73
C VAL A 358 6.41 8.08 37.24
N ARG A 359 7.62 8.33 36.75
CA ARG A 359 8.01 9.61 36.16
C ARG A 359 8.43 9.43 34.71
N ALA A 360 7.82 10.19 33.81
CA ALA A 360 8.13 10.20 32.39
C ALA A 360 8.47 11.61 31.91
N THR A 361 9.53 11.75 31.13
CA THR A 361 9.89 12.99 30.43
C THR A 361 9.78 12.73 28.94
N ILE A 362 8.86 13.42 28.28
CA ILE A 362 8.57 13.22 26.86
C ILE A 362 8.90 14.51 26.11
N PRO A 363 9.99 14.55 25.31
CA PRO A 363 10.32 15.71 24.51
C PRO A 363 9.36 15.86 23.33
N PHE A 364 9.17 17.09 22.88
CA PHE A 364 8.46 17.37 21.64
C PHE A 364 9.05 18.60 20.96
N ALA A 365 9.05 18.59 19.62
CA ALA A 365 9.40 19.77 18.85
C ALA A 365 8.20 20.72 18.83
N LEU A 366 8.43 21.99 19.18
CA LEU A 366 7.46 23.05 18.91
C LEU A 366 7.16 23.04 17.42
N SER A 367 5.89 22.89 17.05
CA SER A 367 5.48 23.09 15.66
C SER A 367 5.84 24.53 15.32
N GLN A 368 6.85 24.74 14.47
CA GLN A 368 7.07 26.05 13.90
C GLN A 368 5.83 26.40 13.09
N GLY A 369 5.00 27.29 13.65
CA GLY A 369 3.84 27.83 12.97
C GLY A 369 4.30 28.40 11.65
N THR A 370 3.87 27.76 10.56
CA THR A 370 4.03 28.27 9.21
C THR A 370 3.24 29.57 9.16
N ARG A 371 3.94 30.71 9.25
CA ARG A 371 3.38 32.04 8.97
C ARG A 371 3.50 32.35 7.50
#